data_AF-A0A1C5RH30-F1
#
_entry.id   AF-A0A1C5RH30-F1
#
_cell.length_a   1.000
_cell.length_b   1.000
_cell.length_c   1.000
_cell.angle_alpha   90.00
_cell.angle_beta   90.00
_cell.angle_gamma   90.00
#
_symmetry.space_group_name_H-M   'P 1'
#
loop_
_entity.id
_entity.type
_entity.pdbx_description
1 polymer ?
#
loop_
_entity_poly.entity_id
_entity_poly.type
_entity_poly.pdbx_seq_one_letter_code
_entity_poly.pdbx_strand_id
1 'polypeptide(L)'
;MKRSIRKYYTLNRKEAEELKKKAKKACRSEAGLVRELVKGYEPREKPGDEFYDAMRDVSSMADQLQRILDHAKGASPDEEQLIHQEIGRWRSFQADIERRFLTPEDGIAKWL
;
A
#
# COMPACT_ATOMS: atom_id res chain seq x y z
N MET A 1 19.44 -1.75 15.14
CA MET A 1 20.45 -0.66 15.23
C MET A 1 20.04 0.34 16.31
N LYS A 2 20.93 0.64 17.26
CA LYS A 2 20.68 1.58 18.36
C LYS A 2 20.72 3.02 17.84
N ARG A 3 19.78 3.88 18.26
CA ARG A 3 19.70 5.30 17.87
C ARG A 3 20.30 6.16 18.99
N SER A 4 21.56 6.58 18.85
CA SER A 4 22.30 7.34 19.88
C SER A 4 22.56 8.81 19.53
N ILE A 5 22.49 9.17 18.25
CA ILE A 5 22.75 10.54 17.79
C ILE A 5 21.46 11.36 17.87
N ARG A 6 21.50 12.47 18.61
CA ARG A 6 20.39 13.43 18.69
C ARG A 6 20.54 14.50 17.61
N LYS A 7 19.41 14.89 17.01
CA LYS A 7 19.28 16.01 16.07
C LYS A 7 18.11 16.88 16.55
N TYR A 8 18.31 18.19 16.55
CA TYR A 8 17.29 19.17 16.92
C TYR A 8 17.18 20.19 15.80
N TYR A 9 15.97 20.69 15.60
CA TYR A 9 15.64 21.77 14.68
C TYR A 9 14.56 22.62 15.32
N THR A 10 14.58 23.93 15.04
CA THR A 10 13.57 24.87 15.54
C THR A 10 12.54 25.07 14.44
N LEU A 11 11.27 24.86 14.76
CA LEU A 11 10.14 25.13 13.86
C LEU A 11 9.37 26.34 14.36
N ASN A 12 8.81 27.11 13.43
CA ASN A 12 7.75 28.04 13.77
C ASN A 12 6.44 27.29 14.07
N ARG A 13 5.43 28.00 14.58
CA ARG A 13 4.14 27.40 14.96
C ARG A 13 3.46 26.66 13.79
N LYS A 14 3.48 27.27 12.60
CA LYS A 14 2.84 26.71 11.40
C LYS A 14 3.53 25.41 10.96
N GLU A 15 4.86 25.42 10.91
CA GLU A 15 5.67 24.24 10.57
C GLU A 15 5.47 23.09 11.55
N ALA A 16 5.38 23.38 12.85
CA ALA A 16 5.12 22.36 13.87
C ALA A 16 3.73 21.72 13.71
N GLU A 17 2.70 22.53 13.44
CA GLU A 17 1.35 22.03 13.17
C GLU A 17 1.30 21.20 11.87
N GLU A 18 2.00 21.62 10.82
CA GLU A 18 2.11 20.87 9.57
C GLU A 18 2.82 19.53 9.75
N LEU A 19 3.95 19.49 10.47
CA LEU A 19 4.69 18.26 10.77
C LEU A 19 3.80 17.26 11.50
N LYS A 20 3.08 17.72 12.53
CA LYS A 20 2.15 16.90 13.30
C LYS A 20 1.01 16.35 12.43
N LYS A 21 0.44 17.19 11.55
CA LYS A 21 -0.62 16.78 10.62
C LYS A 21 -0.12 15.71 9.65
N LYS A 22 1.03 15.93 9.02
CA LYS A 22 1.65 14.98 8.07
C LYS A 22 1.99 13.65 8.75
N ALA A 23 2.58 13.68 9.94
CA ALA A 23 2.90 12.49 10.71
C ALA A 23 1.64 11.67 11.04
N LYS A 24 0.56 12.33 11.49
CA LYS A 24 -0.73 11.68 11.76
C LYS A 24 -1.31 11.00 10.52
N LYS A 25 -1.30 11.70 9.38
CA LYS A 25 -1.82 11.19 8.11
C LYS A 25 -1.03 10.00 7.55
N ALA A 26 0.28 9.98 7.77
CA ALA A 26 1.15 8.86 7.39
C ALA A 26 1.13 7.70 8.40
N CYS A 27 0.35 7.79 9.49
CA CYS A 27 0.36 6.84 10.61
C CYS A 27 1.78 6.61 11.17
N ARG A 28 2.53 7.70 11.38
CA ARG A 28 3.90 7.70 11.92
C ARG A 28 4.02 8.68 13.08
N SER A 29 5.06 8.50 13.89
CA SER A 29 5.52 9.57 14.77
C SER A 29 6.26 10.64 13.97
N GLU A 30 6.32 11.87 14.46
CA GLU A 30 7.07 12.96 13.81
C GLU A 30 8.53 12.56 13.54
N ALA A 31 9.20 11.96 14.53
CA ALA A 31 10.54 11.41 14.36
C ALA A 31 10.59 10.25 13.36
N GLY A 32 9.53 9.43 13.26
CA GLY A 32 9.38 8.38 12.24
C GLY A 32 9.36 8.95 10.83
N LEU A 33 8.47 9.91 10.60
CA LEU A 33 8.32 10.59 9.32
C LEU A 33 9.63 11.25 8.89
N VAL A 34 10.29 12.01 9.77
CA VAL A 34 11.60 12.62 9.47
C VAL A 34 12.65 11.58 9.10
N ARG A 35 12.67 10.43 9.76
CA ARG A 35 13.63 9.35 9.44
C ARG A 35 13.36 8.69 8.10
N GLU A 36 12.10 8.53 7.72
CA GLU A 36 11.72 8.01 6.40
C GLU A 36 12.15 8.98 5.30
N LEU A 37 11.90 10.27 5.48
CA LEU A 37 12.34 11.31 4.55
C LEU A 37 13.87 11.36 4.40
N VAL A 38 14.63 11.21 5.50
CA VAL A 38 16.11 11.14 5.45
C VAL A 38 16.61 9.93 4.65
N LYS A 39 15.86 8.83 4.65
CA LYS A 39 16.18 7.64 3.83
C LYS A 39 15.77 7.81 2.36
N GLY A 40 15.18 8.94 2.00
CA GLY A 40 14.60 9.14 0.68
C GLY A 40 13.30 8.37 0.47
N TYR A 41 12.52 8.09 1.51
CA TYR A 41 11.16 7.55 1.36
C TYR A 41 10.14 8.65 1.63
N GLU A 42 9.18 8.82 0.71
CA GLU A 42 8.03 9.72 0.92
C GLU A 42 6.81 8.89 1.36
N PRO A 43 6.41 8.92 2.65
CA PRO A 43 5.29 8.12 3.12
C PRO A 43 3.97 8.66 2.57
N ARG A 44 3.15 7.77 1.99
CA ARG A 44 1.82 8.13 1.49
C ARG A 44 0.84 8.33 2.64
N GLU A 45 -0.15 9.20 2.43
CA GLU A 45 -1.29 9.31 3.35
C GLU A 45 -2.04 7.98 3.34
N LYS A 46 -2.48 7.52 4.52
CA LYS A 46 -3.30 6.32 4.62
C LYS A 46 -4.54 6.50 3.72
N PRO A 47 -4.82 5.56 2.80
CA PRO A 47 -6.06 5.59 2.02
C PRO A 47 -7.29 5.60 2.93
N GLY A 48 -8.39 6.21 2.46
CA GLY A 48 -9.67 6.16 3.16
C GLY A 48 -10.26 4.75 3.21
N ASP A 49 -11.29 4.55 4.02
CA ASP A 49 -11.91 3.22 4.21
C ASP A 49 -12.49 2.65 2.90
N GLU A 50 -12.98 3.53 2.00
CA GLU A 50 -13.46 3.17 0.65
C GLU A 50 -12.42 2.40 -0.18
N PHE A 51 -11.13 2.68 0.00
CA PHE A 51 -10.06 1.94 -0.66
C PHE A 51 -10.06 0.47 -0.22
N TYR A 52 -10.16 0.23 1.09
CA TYR A 52 -10.12 -1.11 1.64
C TYR A 52 -11.39 -1.91 1.34
N ASP A 53 -12.54 -1.23 1.27
CA ASP A 53 -13.79 -1.84 0.83
C ASP A 53 -13.70 -2.28 -0.64
N ALA A 54 -13.21 -1.40 -1.53
CA ALA A 54 -12.98 -1.74 -2.94
C ALA A 54 -11.98 -2.89 -3.12
N MET A 55 -10.88 -2.91 -2.36
CA MET A 55 -9.92 -4.02 -2.43
C MET A 55 -10.50 -5.34 -1.94
N ARG A 56 -11.36 -5.31 -0.91
CA ARG A 56 -12.06 -6.48 -0.41
C ARG A 56 -13.01 -7.05 -1.47
N ASP A 57 -13.73 -6.18 -2.17
CA ASP A 57 -14.63 -6.60 -3.26
C ASP A 57 -13.84 -7.30 -4.37
N VAL A 58 -12.69 -6.74 -4.77
CA VAL A 58 -11.79 -7.36 -5.76
C VAL A 58 -11.28 -8.73 -5.30
N SER A 59 -10.84 -8.87 -4.03
CA SER A 59 -10.46 -10.18 -3.49
C SER A 59 -11.64 -11.17 -3.52
N SER A 60 -12.84 -10.71 -3.18
CA SER A 60 -14.04 -11.56 -3.13
C SER A 60 -14.40 -12.13 -4.50
N MET A 61 -14.17 -11.38 -5.59
CA MET A 61 -14.37 -11.85 -6.95
C MET A 61 -13.40 -12.99 -7.28
N ALA A 62 -12.12 -12.85 -6.94
CA ALA A 62 -11.12 -13.91 -7.14
C ALA A 62 -11.46 -15.16 -6.32
N ASP A 63 -11.95 -15.00 -5.09
CA ASP A 63 -12.39 -16.11 -4.24
C ASP A 63 -13.66 -16.80 -4.78
N GLN A 64 -14.60 -16.04 -5.34
CA GLN A 64 -15.77 -16.58 -6.02
C GLN A 64 -15.38 -17.41 -7.24
N LEU A 65 -14.46 -16.92 -8.07
CA LEU A 65 -13.92 -17.68 -9.21
C LEU A 65 -13.23 -18.97 -8.77
N GLN A 66 -12.43 -18.92 -7.70
CA GLN A 66 -11.80 -20.12 -7.13
C GLN A 66 -12.85 -21.14 -6.68
N ARG A 67 -13.91 -20.71 -6.01
CA ARG A 67 -15.00 -21.60 -5.60
C ARG A 67 -15.72 -22.24 -6.78
N ILE A 68 -15.95 -21.49 -7.87
CA ILE A 68 -16.56 -22.04 -9.09
C ILE A 68 -15.67 -23.15 -9.65
N LEU A 69 -14.37 -22.90 -9.74
CA LEU A 69 -13.40 -23.89 -10.22
C LEU A 69 -13.41 -25.16 -9.36
N ASP A 70 -13.36 -25.02 -8.03
CA ASP A 70 -13.34 -26.16 -7.10
C ASP A 70 -14.61 -27.05 -7.21
N HIS A 71 -15.74 -26.48 -7.63
CA HIS A 71 -17.02 -27.16 -7.75
C HIS A 71 -17.40 -27.54 -9.19
N ALA A 72 -16.61 -27.15 -10.20
CA ALA A 72 -16.88 -27.40 -11.60
C ALA A 72 -16.60 -28.88 -11.97
N LYS A 73 -17.59 -29.74 -11.74
CA LYS A 73 -17.53 -31.15 -12.16
C LYS A 73 -17.63 -31.24 -13.69
N GLY A 74 -16.51 -31.57 -14.35
CA GLY A 74 -16.46 -31.79 -15.80
C GLY A 74 -16.01 -30.59 -16.63
N ALA A 75 -15.35 -29.60 -16.02
CA ALA A 75 -14.63 -28.59 -16.76
C ALA A 75 -13.55 -29.24 -17.63
N SER A 76 -13.38 -28.74 -18.85
CA SER A 76 -12.25 -29.12 -19.69
C SER A 76 -10.95 -28.52 -19.13
N PRO A 77 -9.79 -29.15 -19.38
CA PRO A 77 -8.50 -28.60 -18.95
C PRO A 77 -8.25 -27.16 -19.42
N ASP A 78 -8.75 -26.80 -20.61
CA ASP A 78 -8.64 -25.45 -21.16
C ASP A 78 -9.47 -24.43 -20.35
N GLU A 79 -10.68 -24.80 -19.92
CA GLU A 79 -11.54 -23.97 -19.08
C GLU A 79 -10.95 -23.78 -17.68
N GLU A 80 -10.41 -24.84 -17.07
CA GLU A 80 -9.71 -24.76 -15.78
C GLU A 80 -8.50 -23.82 -15.88
N GLN A 81 -7.71 -23.94 -16.95
CA GLN A 81 -6.56 -23.07 -17.18
C GLN A 81 -6.97 -21.60 -17.36
N LEU A 82 -8.04 -21.32 -18.11
CA LEU A 82 -8.56 -19.96 -18.29
C LEU A 82 -9.00 -19.34 -16.95
N ILE A 83 -9.72 -20.09 -16.11
CA ILE A 83 -10.18 -19.60 -14.80
C ILE A 83 -8.98 -19.34 -13.88
N HIS A 84 -7.97 -20.23 -13.87
CA HIS A 84 -6.73 -20.00 -13.12
C HIS A 84 -5.99 -18.73 -13.56
N GLN A 85 -5.90 -18.48 -14.86
CA GLN A 85 -5.29 -17.25 -15.38
C GLN A 85 -6.04 -16.01 -14.90
N GLU A 86 -7.37 -16.05 -14.92
CA GLU A 86 -8.21 -14.93 -14.52
C GLU A 86 -8.11 -14.65 -13.01
N ILE A 87 -8.13 -15.69 -12.16
CA ILE A 87 -7.85 -15.56 -10.72
C ILE A 87 -6.48 -14.91 -10.48
N GLY A 88 -5.47 -15.34 -11.23
CA GLY A 88 -4.12 -14.76 -11.20
C GLY A 88 -4.14 -13.27 -11.54
N ARG A 89 -4.82 -12.88 -12.61
CA ARG A 89 -4.96 -11.47 -13.04
C ARG A 89 -5.62 -10.61 -11.99
N TRP A 90 -6.72 -11.05 -11.39
CA TRP A 90 -7.41 -10.29 -10.33
C TRP A 90 -6.51 -10.09 -9.11
N ARG A 91 -5.78 -11.13 -8.70
CA ARG A 91 -4.82 -11.03 -7.59
C ARG A 91 -3.65 -10.11 -7.91
N SER A 92 -3.09 -10.19 -9.12
CA SER A 92 -2.02 -9.29 -9.57
C SER A 92 -2.50 -7.84 -9.63
N PHE A 93 -3.70 -7.60 -10.17
CA PHE A 93 -4.31 -6.28 -10.24
C PHE A 93 -4.48 -5.66 -8.84
N GLN A 94 -4.98 -6.44 -7.88
CA GLN A 94 -5.06 -6.02 -6.48
C GLN A 94 -3.68 -5.67 -5.91
N ALA A 95 -2.69 -6.53 -6.10
CA ALA A 95 -1.33 -6.31 -5.62
C ALA A 95 -0.70 -5.04 -6.23
N ASP A 96 -0.97 -4.74 -7.50
CA ASP A 96 -0.47 -3.56 -8.19
C ASP A 96 -1.11 -2.27 -7.65
N ILE A 97 -2.43 -2.30 -7.39
CA ILE A 97 -3.13 -1.20 -6.73
C ILE A 97 -2.58 -1.00 -5.32
N GLU A 98 -2.54 -2.05 -4.50
CA GLU A 98 -2.01 -1.98 -3.14
C GLU A 98 -0.58 -1.48 -3.12
N ARG A 99 0.27 -1.94 -4.04
CA ARG A 99 1.63 -1.42 -4.19
C ARG A 99 1.60 0.07 -4.48
N ARG A 100 0.82 0.52 -5.46
CA ARG A 100 0.74 1.93 -5.83
C ARG A 100 0.23 2.83 -4.70
N PHE A 101 -0.70 2.37 -3.87
CA PHE A 101 -1.35 3.22 -2.85
C PHE A 101 -0.79 3.05 -1.44
N LEU A 102 -0.26 1.88 -1.10
CA LEU A 102 0.24 1.57 0.25
C LEU A 102 1.77 1.67 0.37
N THR A 103 2.52 1.53 -0.73
CA THR A 103 3.99 1.61 -0.66
C THR A 103 4.49 3.07 -0.79
N PRO A 104 5.46 3.49 0.04
CA PRO A 104 6.13 4.78 -0.13
C PRO A 104 6.78 4.89 -1.52
N GLU A 105 6.82 6.09 -2.10
CA GLU A 105 7.64 6.32 -3.29
C GLU A 105 9.12 6.40 -2.91
N ASP A 106 9.99 5.89 -3.79
CA ASP A 106 11.43 6.13 -3.73
C ASP A 106 11.67 7.63 -4.01
N GLY A 107 11.74 8.42 -2.95
CA GLY A 107 11.92 9.87 -2.95
C GLY A 107 13.31 10.35 -3.40
N ILE A 108 14.22 9.45 -3.80
CA ILE A 108 15.54 9.82 -4.33
C ILE A 108 15.43 10.39 -5.76
N ALA A 109 14.41 10.01 -6.55
CA ALA A 109 14.30 10.39 -7.95
C ALA A 109 13.91 11.87 -8.20
N LYS A 110 13.64 12.68 -7.17
CA LYS A 110 13.27 14.10 -7.31
C LYS A 110 14.37 15.10 -6.99
N TRP A 111 15.52 14.66 -6.49
CA TRP A 111 16.58 15.56 -6.01
C TRP A 111 17.98 15.28 -6.62
N LEU A 112 18.03 14.48 -7.69
CA LEU A 112 19.20 14.32 -8.55
C LEU A 112 18.94 14.99 -9.90
#